data_AF-A0A6A6RMN4-F1
#
_entry.id   AF-A0A6A6RMN4-F1
#
_cell.length_a   1.000
_cell.length_b   1.000
_cell.length_c   1.000
_cell.angle_alpha   90.00
_cell.angle_beta   90.00
_cell.angle_gamma   90.00
#
_symmetry.space_group_name_H-M   'P 1'
#
loop_
_entity.id
_entity.type
_entity.pdbx_description
1 polymer ?
#
loop_
_entity_poly.entity_id
_entity_poly.type
_entity_poly.pdbx_seq_one_letter_code
_entity_poly.pdbx_strand_id
1 'polypeptide(L)'
;MFCPMHPPVEDSVVRTGQNHWSLGSLYVCELVSGVPDDAVISWEADGNTYCIRESSTDEQASAVSGDSGSNRFHHAGTSAAVWNIGGTFVKVKAWRRGMELESDTIRFVNSISSIPTPEIVFSWVDTDWDRSFLVLKALEGRTLDQVWESLSADRSMQIADTIAQFCRTLAFSTSKMLMTANGNGALEPFLTDLPQASEPSWKPRTLGPFSSSQLRSYLSKATFLEGHIESFHFYHADLGPSNIIVTEDGSIVGIIDWESAAFYPKFWLGTKPLVSAGFFLRGAEKRAWAALLASALEREGFSPDMSKFQAWEKAVGK
;
A
#
# COMPACT_ATOMS: atom_id res chain seq x y z
N MET A 1 -6.21 -20.16 -16.63
CA MET A 1 -7.44 -20.65 -15.97
C MET A 1 -7.68 -19.73 -14.79
N PHE A 2 -8.85 -19.09 -14.66
CA PHE A 2 -9.11 -18.20 -13.53
C PHE A 2 -9.19 -19.05 -12.25
N CYS A 3 -8.18 -18.93 -11.39
CA CYS A 3 -8.17 -19.55 -10.07
C CYS A 3 -8.56 -18.46 -9.07
N PRO A 4 -9.78 -18.48 -8.52
CA PRO A 4 -10.17 -17.51 -7.50
C PRO A 4 -9.34 -17.73 -6.24
N MET A 5 -9.17 -16.67 -5.45
CA MET A 5 -8.63 -16.81 -4.10
C MET A 5 -9.60 -17.68 -3.29
N HIS A 6 -9.08 -18.59 -2.47
CA HIS A 6 -9.92 -19.43 -1.61
C HIS A 6 -9.46 -19.35 -0.14
N PRO A 7 -10.34 -18.91 0.79
CA PRO A 7 -11.66 -18.29 0.55
C PRO A 7 -11.56 -17.03 -0.33
N PRO A 8 -12.65 -16.37 -0.77
CA PRO A 8 -12.58 -15.04 -1.39
C PRO A 8 -11.98 -13.97 -0.45
N VAL A 9 -11.41 -12.88 -0.98
CA VAL A 9 -10.74 -11.86 -0.14
C VAL A 9 -11.74 -11.13 0.75
N GLU A 10 -12.96 -10.95 0.26
CA GLU A 10 -14.09 -10.38 0.96
C GLU A 10 -14.56 -11.20 2.17
N ASP A 11 -14.16 -12.47 2.28
CA ASP A 11 -14.47 -13.33 3.42
C ASP A 11 -13.32 -13.38 4.44
N SER A 12 -12.33 -12.48 4.31
CA SER A 12 -11.23 -12.37 5.28
C SER A 12 -11.67 -11.86 6.65
N VAL A 13 -12.75 -11.07 6.69
CA VAL A 13 -13.30 -10.52 7.92
C VAL A 13 -14.78 -10.77 7.91
N VAL A 14 -15.25 -11.55 8.89
CA VAL A 14 -16.65 -11.94 8.98
C VAL A 14 -17.18 -11.56 10.35
N ARG A 15 -18.25 -10.77 10.37
CA ARG A 15 -18.96 -10.45 11.61
C ARG A 15 -19.80 -11.67 12.02
N THR A 16 -19.46 -12.26 13.16
CA THR A 16 -20.16 -13.45 13.70
C THR A 16 -21.08 -13.11 14.87
N GLY A 17 -20.99 -11.90 15.41
CA GLY A 17 -21.87 -11.39 16.44
C GLY A 17 -21.93 -9.86 16.44
N GLN A 18 -22.77 -9.28 17.30
CA GLN A 18 -22.90 -7.81 17.38
C GLN A 18 -21.55 -7.12 17.68
N ASN A 19 -20.72 -7.76 18.51
CA ASN A 19 -19.46 -7.21 19.02
C ASN A 19 -18.27 -8.14 18.71
N HIS A 20 -18.39 -8.99 17.68
CA HIS A 20 -17.43 -10.04 17.40
C HIS A 20 -17.21 -10.23 15.90
N TRP A 21 -15.94 -10.24 15.49
CA TRP A 21 -15.49 -10.41 14.11
C TRP A 21 -14.39 -11.45 14.03
N SER A 22 -14.52 -12.43 13.14
CA SER A 22 -13.39 -13.28 12.76
C SER A 22 -12.46 -12.52 11.81
N LEU A 23 -11.15 -12.66 12.01
CA LEU A 23 -10.10 -12.05 11.20
C LEU A 23 -9.20 -13.16 10.65
N GLY A 24 -9.51 -13.62 9.44
CA GLY A 24 -8.87 -14.77 8.81
C GLY A 24 -9.16 -16.07 9.55
N SER A 25 -8.23 -17.01 9.45
CA SER A 25 -8.29 -18.29 10.17
C SER A 25 -7.74 -18.21 11.60
N LEU A 26 -6.99 -17.16 11.94
CA LEU A 26 -6.12 -17.15 13.13
C LEU A 26 -6.63 -16.33 14.30
N TYR A 27 -7.39 -15.25 14.05
CA TYR A 27 -7.72 -14.29 15.09
C TYR A 27 -9.19 -13.91 15.08
N VAL A 28 -9.65 -13.36 16.20
CA VAL A 28 -10.92 -12.64 16.30
C VAL A 28 -10.67 -11.25 16.87
N CYS A 29 -11.54 -10.31 16.52
CA CYS A 29 -11.62 -8.98 17.11
C CYS A 29 -12.94 -8.85 17.86
N GLU A 30 -12.88 -8.27 19.05
CA GLU A 30 -14.02 -8.12 19.95
C GLU A 30 -14.10 -6.71 20.49
N LEU A 31 -15.33 -6.24 20.67
CA LEU A 31 -15.64 -5.07 21.49
C LEU A 31 -15.90 -5.54 22.92
N VAL A 32 -15.07 -5.09 23.88
CA VAL A 32 -15.04 -5.60 25.25
C VAL A 32 -15.24 -4.49 26.28
N SER A 33 -15.83 -4.83 27.43
CA SER A 33 -15.93 -3.92 28.59
C SER A 33 -14.73 -4.01 29.53
N GLY A 34 -13.95 -5.07 29.43
CA GLY A 34 -12.69 -5.29 30.13
C GLY A 34 -11.82 -6.22 29.29
N VAL A 35 -10.53 -5.90 29.18
CA VAL A 35 -9.59 -6.65 28.33
C VAL A 35 -9.40 -8.06 28.90
N PRO A 36 -9.70 -9.12 28.11
CA PRO A 36 -9.46 -10.50 28.53
C PRO A 36 -7.97 -10.80 28.78
N ASP A 37 -7.67 -11.76 29.67
CA ASP A 37 -6.29 -12.15 29.99
C ASP A 37 -5.53 -12.78 28.81
N ASP A 38 -6.27 -13.36 27.85
CA ASP A 38 -5.75 -13.98 26.64
C ASP A 38 -5.72 -13.02 25.43
N ALA A 39 -6.01 -11.74 25.63
CA ALA A 39 -5.89 -10.73 24.59
C ALA A 39 -4.43 -10.60 24.14
N VAL A 40 -4.20 -10.75 22.84
CA VAL A 40 -2.89 -10.52 22.21
C VAL A 40 -2.58 -9.02 22.18
N ILE A 41 -3.60 -8.20 21.94
CA ILE A 41 -3.51 -6.74 21.96
C ILE A 41 -4.90 -6.12 22.19
N SER A 42 -4.92 -4.94 22.80
CA SER A 42 -6.12 -4.11 22.97
C SER A 42 -5.84 -2.65 22.64
N TRP A 43 -6.86 -1.93 22.17
CA TRP A 43 -6.77 -0.49 21.89
C TRP A 43 -8.12 0.18 22.06
N GLU A 44 -8.07 1.50 22.22
CA GLU A 44 -9.26 2.36 22.24
C GLU A 44 -9.52 2.92 20.84
N ALA A 45 -10.77 2.87 20.41
CA ALA A 45 -11.26 3.54 19.21
C ALA A 45 -12.73 3.92 19.45
N ASP A 46 -13.21 5.01 18.84
CA ASP A 46 -14.60 5.50 18.96
C ASP A 46 -15.23 5.59 20.37
N GLY A 47 -14.39 5.66 21.41
CA GLY A 47 -14.81 5.68 22.81
C GLY A 47 -15.08 4.30 23.42
N ASN A 48 -14.72 3.22 22.74
CA ASN A 48 -14.82 1.86 23.21
C ASN A 48 -13.47 1.10 23.14
N THR A 49 -13.36 0.04 23.93
CA THR A 49 -12.20 -0.85 23.96
C THR A 49 -12.39 -2.03 23.01
N TYR A 50 -11.44 -2.20 22.10
CA TYR A 50 -11.34 -3.36 21.22
C TYR A 50 -10.14 -4.23 21.60
N CYS A 51 -10.25 -5.53 21.39
CA CYS A 51 -9.10 -6.43 21.51
C CYS A 51 -9.07 -7.48 20.40
N ILE A 52 -7.86 -7.99 20.13
CA ILE A 52 -7.63 -9.17 19.30
C ILE A 52 -7.12 -10.31 20.16
N ARG A 53 -7.68 -11.51 19.94
CA ARG A 53 -7.20 -12.77 20.52
C ARG A 53 -7.13 -13.85 19.45
N GLU A 54 -6.42 -14.94 19.75
CA GLU A 54 -6.40 -16.12 18.88
C GLU A 54 -7.81 -16.73 18.79
N SER A 55 -8.17 -17.21 17.59
CA SER A 55 -9.47 -17.83 17.34
C SER A 55 -9.50 -19.27 17.87
N SER A 56 -10.64 -19.67 18.44
CA SER A 56 -10.91 -21.07 18.79
C SER A 56 -11.53 -21.86 17.64
N THR A 57 -11.49 -23.20 17.74
CA THR A 57 -12.06 -24.10 16.71
C THR A 57 -13.55 -23.85 16.43
N ASP A 58 -14.32 -23.57 17.47
CA ASP A 58 -15.77 -23.33 17.34
C ASP A 58 -16.07 -22.00 16.63
N GLU A 59 -15.20 -21.01 16.79
CA GLU A 59 -15.34 -19.69 16.17
C GLU A 59 -14.97 -19.70 14.69
N GLN A 60 -13.95 -20.48 14.35
CA GLN A 60 -13.57 -20.74 12.96
C GLN A 60 -14.73 -21.41 12.20
N ALA A 61 -15.46 -22.33 12.86
CA ALA A 61 -16.67 -22.92 12.29
C ALA A 61 -17.82 -21.90 12.16
N SER A 62 -17.99 -21.01 13.14
CA SER A 62 -19.05 -19.99 13.16
C SER A 62 -18.90 -18.94 12.06
N ALA A 63 -17.65 -18.63 11.67
CA ALA A 63 -17.33 -17.70 10.58
C ALA A 63 -17.99 -18.09 9.24
N VAL A 64 -18.23 -19.38 9.00
CA VAL A 64 -18.86 -19.88 7.77
C VAL A 64 -20.30 -19.35 7.58
N SER A 65 -20.99 -18.99 8.68
CA SER A 65 -22.37 -18.50 8.67
C SER A 65 -22.52 -17.00 8.93
N GLY A 66 -21.42 -16.26 9.10
CA GLY A 66 -21.46 -14.85 9.45
C GLY A 66 -21.63 -13.89 8.27
N ASP A 67 -21.68 -12.59 8.56
CA ASP A 67 -21.82 -11.52 7.54
C ASP A 67 -20.45 -10.95 7.13
N SER A 68 -20.00 -11.28 5.92
CA SER A 68 -18.76 -10.76 5.33
C SER A 68 -18.92 -9.41 4.61
N GLY A 69 -20.17 -8.95 4.44
CA GLY A 69 -20.50 -7.63 3.92
C GLY A 69 -20.44 -6.52 4.99
N SER A 70 -20.68 -6.87 6.25
CA SER A 70 -20.59 -5.95 7.39
C SER A 70 -19.25 -5.24 7.44
N ASN A 71 -19.28 -3.95 7.76
CA ASN A 71 -18.09 -3.12 8.03
C ASN A 71 -17.10 -2.99 6.85
N ARG A 72 -17.37 -3.57 5.68
CA ARG A 72 -16.48 -3.46 4.52
C ARG A 72 -16.50 -2.02 3.98
N PHE A 73 -15.36 -1.38 4.05
CA PHE A 73 -15.16 0.02 3.66
C PHE A 73 -14.71 0.15 2.20
N HIS A 74 -13.80 -0.72 1.77
CA HIS A 74 -13.26 -0.71 0.42
C HIS A 74 -12.94 -2.12 -0.08
N HIS A 75 -13.00 -2.31 -1.40
CA HIS A 75 -12.69 -3.55 -2.08
C HIS A 75 -11.98 -3.23 -3.40
N ALA A 76 -10.80 -3.80 -3.59
CA ALA A 76 -9.94 -3.58 -4.75
C ALA A 76 -9.66 -4.92 -5.46
N GLY A 77 -10.56 -5.26 -6.40
CA GLY A 77 -10.46 -6.51 -7.16
C GLY A 77 -10.47 -7.74 -6.24
N THR A 78 -9.78 -8.81 -6.65
CA THR A 78 -9.77 -10.08 -5.89
C THR A 78 -8.58 -10.23 -4.94
N SER A 79 -7.82 -9.15 -4.71
CA SER A 79 -6.53 -9.22 -4.01
C SER A 79 -6.45 -8.34 -2.77
N ALA A 80 -7.41 -7.45 -2.52
CA ALA A 80 -7.38 -6.58 -1.36
C ALA A 80 -8.76 -6.10 -0.95
N ALA A 81 -8.98 -6.00 0.36
CA ALA A 81 -10.18 -5.43 0.95
C ALA A 81 -9.85 -4.76 2.29
N VAL A 82 -10.69 -3.79 2.68
CA VAL A 82 -10.51 -3.01 3.90
C VAL A 82 -11.84 -2.93 4.64
N TRP A 83 -11.81 -3.17 5.94
CA TRP A 83 -12.95 -3.03 6.86
C TRP A 83 -12.70 -1.88 7.82
N ASN A 84 -13.78 -1.23 8.25
CA ASN A 84 -13.76 -0.24 9.32
C ASN A 84 -14.59 -0.77 10.51
N ILE A 85 -13.89 -1.11 11.59
CA ILE A 85 -14.45 -1.60 12.84
C ILE A 85 -14.17 -0.54 13.92
N GLY A 86 -15.20 0.20 14.31
CA GLY A 86 -15.09 1.21 15.37
C GLY A 86 -14.10 2.34 15.09
N GLY A 87 -13.92 2.75 13.84
CA GLY A 87 -12.89 3.72 13.46
C GLY A 87 -11.48 3.12 13.31
N THR A 88 -11.34 1.79 13.39
CA THR A 88 -10.10 1.06 13.13
C THR A 88 -10.17 0.40 11.76
N PHE A 89 -9.14 0.59 10.95
CA PHE A 89 -9.07 -0.02 9.62
C PHE A 89 -8.36 -1.38 9.69
N VAL A 90 -9.05 -2.43 9.28
CA VAL A 90 -8.48 -3.76 9.06
C VAL A 90 -8.28 -3.95 7.57
N LYS A 91 -7.03 -3.91 7.13
CA LYS A 91 -6.63 -4.07 5.74
C LYS A 91 -6.16 -5.50 5.52
N VAL A 92 -6.72 -6.15 4.51
CA VAL A 92 -6.35 -7.51 4.12
C VAL A 92 -5.92 -7.52 2.66
N LYS A 93 -4.77 -8.13 2.40
CA LYS A 93 -4.19 -8.21 1.06
C LYS A 93 -3.67 -9.61 0.78
N ALA A 94 -3.71 -9.97 -0.50
CA ALA A 94 -3.06 -11.14 -1.04
C ALA A 94 -1.58 -11.11 -0.67
N TRP A 95 -1.06 -12.23 -0.22
CA TRP A 95 0.31 -12.36 0.21
C TRP A 95 0.95 -13.59 -0.44
N ARG A 96 2.28 -13.59 -0.49
CA ARG A 96 3.05 -14.79 -0.81
C ARG A 96 4.31 -14.81 0.03
N ARG A 97 4.82 -16.01 0.26
CA ARG A 97 6.09 -16.22 0.96
C ARG A 97 7.20 -15.34 0.39
N GLY A 98 7.85 -14.58 1.27
CA GLY A 98 8.95 -13.67 0.92
C GLY A 98 8.51 -12.25 0.54
N MET A 99 7.23 -11.90 0.65
CA MET A 99 6.80 -10.50 0.56
C MET A 99 6.97 -9.76 1.88
N GLU A 100 7.41 -8.51 1.78
CA GLU A 100 7.41 -7.52 2.85
C GLU A 100 5.98 -7.23 3.32
N LEU A 101 5.79 -7.03 4.62
CA LEU A 101 4.54 -6.53 5.16
C LEU A 101 4.53 -5.00 5.13
N GLU A 102 3.39 -4.40 4.82
CA GLU A 102 3.24 -2.95 4.87
C GLU A 102 3.54 -2.38 6.27
N SER A 103 3.29 -3.14 7.35
CA SER A 103 3.68 -2.73 8.71
C SER A 103 5.20 -2.58 8.87
N ASP A 104 5.99 -3.47 8.27
CA ASP A 104 7.45 -3.38 8.31
C ASP A 104 7.96 -2.20 7.50
N THR A 105 7.32 -1.92 6.36
CA THR A 105 7.60 -0.72 5.55
C THR A 105 7.28 0.57 6.31
N ILE A 106 6.13 0.65 6.99
CA ILE A 106 5.76 1.81 7.82
C ILE A 106 6.77 1.99 8.96
N ARG A 107 7.18 0.91 9.65
CA ARG A 107 8.22 0.97 10.69
C ARG A 107 9.54 1.51 10.14
N PHE A 108 9.95 1.08 8.95
CA PHE A 108 11.14 1.60 8.29
C PHE A 108 11.02 3.11 8.00
N VAL A 109 9.90 3.56 7.43
CA VAL A 109 9.63 4.98 7.15
C VAL A 109 9.75 5.83 8.41
N ASN A 110 9.15 5.37 9.52
CA ASN A 110 9.20 6.06 10.81
C ASN A 110 10.60 6.08 11.43
N SER A 111 11.48 5.14 11.05
CA SER A 111 12.88 5.12 11.49
C SER A 111 13.77 6.12 10.73
N ILE A 112 13.39 6.51 9.50
CA ILE A 112 14.22 7.36 8.63
C ILE A 112 13.64 8.76 8.41
N SER A 113 12.40 9.02 8.83
CA SER A 113 11.70 10.27 8.55
C SER A 113 10.65 10.59 9.60
N SER A 114 10.16 11.84 9.58
CA SER A 114 9.00 12.28 10.35
C SER A 114 7.75 12.44 9.48
N ILE A 115 7.70 11.72 8.34
CA ILE A 115 6.53 11.74 7.46
C ILE A 115 5.38 11.09 8.22
N PRO A 116 4.20 11.71 8.26
CA PRO A 116 3.08 11.17 9.01
C PRO A 116 2.55 9.87 8.36
N THR A 117 2.59 8.77 9.12
CA THR A 117 2.03 7.46 8.76
C THR A 117 0.93 7.07 9.74
N PRO A 118 0.01 6.16 9.37
CA PRO A 118 -0.92 5.54 10.31
C PRO A 118 -0.21 4.84 11.48
N GLU A 119 -0.84 4.87 12.65
CA GLU A 119 -0.42 4.05 13.78
C GLU A 119 -0.79 2.58 13.51
N ILE A 120 0.21 1.69 13.61
CA ILE A 120 0.01 0.25 13.51
C ILE A 120 -0.48 -0.27 14.86
N VAL A 121 -1.68 -0.85 14.88
CA VAL A 121 -2.20 -1.58 16.03
C VAL A 121 -1.63 -3.00 16.02
N PHE A 122 -1.86 -3.75 14.94
CA PHE A 122 -1.44 -5.14 14.83
C PHE A 122 -1.24 -5.57 13.39
N SER A 123 -0.40 -6.57 13.14
CA SER A 123 -0.19 -7.11 11.79
C SER A 123 0.30 -8.54 11.85
N TRP A 124 -0.20 -9.39 10.94
CA TRP A 124 0.24 -10.78 10.82
C TRP A 124 0.04 -11.31 9.40
N VAL A 125 0.54 -12.53 9.17
CA VAL A 125 0.28 -13.29 7.95
C VAL A 125 -0.59 -14.49 8.31
N ASP A 126 -1.69 -14.64 7.59
CA ASP A 126 -2.43 -15.88 7.51
C ASP A 126 -1.85 -16.71 6.37
N THR A 127 -0.97 -17.65 6.71
CA THR A 127 -0.26 -18.47 5.73
C THR A 127 -1.14 -19.51 5.07
N ASP A 128 -2.22 -19.91 5.73
CA ASP A 128 -3.14 -20.93 5.20
C ASP A 128 -4.04 -20.32 4.12
N TRP A 129 -4.36 -19.03 4.25
CA TRP A 129 -5.20 -18.30 3.28
C TRP A 129 -4.38 -17.43 2.29
N ASP A 130 -3.05 -17.43 2.40
CA ASP A 130 -2.14 -16.60 1.59
C ASP A 130 -2.48 -15.09 1.68
N ARG A 131 -2.61 -14.56 2.91
CA ARG A 131 -2.97 -13.15 3.15
C ARG A 131 -2.16 -12.49 4.24
N SER A 132 -1.94 -11.20 4.12
CA SER A 132 -1.46 -10.34 5.20
C SER A 132 -2.61 -9.51 5.75
N PHE A 133 -2.65 -9.36 7.07
CA PHE A 133 -3.55 -8.49 7.79
C PHE A 133 -2.76 -7.33 8.41
N LEU A 134 -3.33 -6.13 8.32
CA LEU A 134 -2.79 -4.93 8.92
C LEU A 134 -3.92 -4.13 9.55
N VAL A 135 -3.84 -3.93 10.87
CA VAL A 135 -4.80 -3.16 11.66
C VAL A 135 -4.18 -1.80 11.97
N LEU A 136 -4.86 -0.74 11.54
CA LEU A 136 -4.40 0.64 11.63
C LEU A 136 -5.44 1.51 12.34
N LYS A 137 -4.99 2.47 13.16
CA LYS A 137 -5.89 3.55 13.59
C LYS A 137 -6.22 4.46 12.41
N ALA A 138 -7.46 4.95 12.36
CA ALA A 138 -7.86 5.94 11.38
C ALA A 138 -7.07 7.25 11.55
N LEU A 139 -6.71 7.85 10.42
CA LEU A 139 -6.25 9.23 10.38
C LEU A 139 -7.46 10.16 10.29
N GLU A 140 -7.48 11.20 11.13
CA GLU A 140 -8.57 12.17 11.16
C GLU A 140 -8.47 13.15 9.98
N GLY A 141 -9.23 12.88 8.92
CA GLY A 141 -9.26 13.75 7.75
C GLY A 141 -10.00 13.14 6.57
N ARG A 142 -9.84 13.76 5.41
CA ARG A 142 -10.38 13.29 4.13
C ARG A 142 -9.24 13.05 3.16
N THR A 143 -9.46 12.16 2.20
CA THR A 143 -8.47 11.98 1.12
C THR A 143 -8.36 13.25 0.28
N LEU A 144 -7.19 13.52 -0.28
CA LEU A 144 -6.98 14.64 -1.20
C LEU A 144 -7.97 14.59 -2.38
N ASP A 145 -8.26 13.39 -2.90
CA ASP A 145 -9.27 13.17 -3.95
C ASP A 145 -10.65 13.72 -3.56
N GLN A 146 -11.06 13.51 -2.31
CA GLN A 146 -12.39 13.93 -1.81
C GLN A 146 -12.53 15.44 -1.60
N VAL A 147 -11.43 16.16 -1.38
CA VAL A 147 -11.46 17.60 -1.10
C VAL A 147 -10.93 18.44 -2.26
N TRP A 148 -10.38 17.82 -3.31
CA TRP A 148 -9.69 18.50 -4.41
C TRP A 148 -10.48 19.68 -4.99
N GLU A 149 -11.76 19.48 -5.29
CA GLU A 149 -12.62 20.51 -5.91
C GLU A 149 -12.88 21.72 -5.00
N SER A 150 -12.68 21.58 -3.69
CA SER A 150 -12.80 22.69 -2.73
C SER A 150 -11.49 23.43 -2.47
N LEU A 151 -10.35 22.90 -2.92
CA LEU A 151 -9.05 23.52 -2.71
C LEU A 151 -8.82 24.66 -3.71
N SER A 152 -8.19 25.73 -3.24
CA SER A 152 -7.64 26.75 -4.13
C SER A 152 -6.43 26.20 -4.89
N ALA A 153 -6.12 26.78 -6.06
CA ALA A 153 -4.94 26.40 -6.83
C ALA A 153 -3.65 26.52 -6.00
N ASP A 154 -3.52 27.59 -5.21
CA ASP A 154 -2.37 27.80 -4.31
C ASP A 154 -2.25 26.69 -3.28
N ARG A 155 -3.37 26.23 -2.72
CA ARG A 155 -3.35 25.17 -1.71
C ARG A 155 -2.97 23.82 -2.32
N SER A 156 -3.51 23.49 -3.49
CA SER A 156 -3.13 22.28 -4.22
C SER A 156 -1.64 22.29 -4.57
N MET A 157 -1.09 23.43 -5.00
CA MET A 157 0.35 23.58 -5.25
C MET A 157 1.18 23.34 -3.99
N GLN A 158 0.82 23.95 -2.86
CA GLN A 158 1.51 23.75 -1.57
C GLN A 158 1.50 22.29 -1.11
N ILE A 159 0.38 21.58 -1.31
CA ILE A 159 0.29 20.16 -0.98
C ILE A 159 1.29 19.35 -1.82
N ALA A 160 1.37 19.57 -3.13
CA ALA A 160 2.34 18.84 -3.96
C ALA A 160 3.78 19.21 -3.67
N ASP A 161 4.09 20.47 -3.37
CA ASP A 161 5.43 20.86 -2.93
C ASP A 161 5.82 20.11 -1.66
N THR A 162 4.90 20.01 -0.70
CA THR A 162 5.13 19.26 0.54
C THR A 162 5.33 17.77 0.28
N ILE A 163 4.49 17.15 -0.57
CA ILE A 163 4.64 15.74 -0.94
C ILE A 163 5.94 15.48 -1.72
N ALA A 164 6.37 16.40 -2.59
CA ALA A 164 7.65 16.29 -3.30
C ALA A 164 8.84 16.39 -2.34
N GLN A 165 8.77 17.27 -1.32
CA GLN A 165 9.77 17.36 -0.26
C GLN A 165 9.83 16.08 0.60
N PHE A 166 8.68 15.44 0.86
CA PHE A 166 8.65 14.12 1.49
C PHE A 166 9.32 13.06 0.61
N CYS A 167 9.05 13.06 -0.70
CA CYS A 167 9.72 12.15 -1.64
C CYS A 167 11.24 12.35 -1.64
N ARG A 168 11.71 13.61 -1.62
CA ARG A 168 13.13 13.94 -1.50
C ARG A 168 13.71 13.43 -0.19
N THR A 169 13.01 13.62 0.92
CA THR A 169 13.44 13.17 2.25
C THR A 169 13.64 11.65 2.27
N LEU A 170 12.67 10.90 1.75
CA LEU A 170 12.77 9.45 1.62
C LEU A 170 13.92 9.04 0.68
N ALA A 171 14.09 9.74 -0.44
CA ALA A 171 15.10 9.44 -1.45
C ALA A 171 16.55 9.65 -0.97
N PHE A 172 16.77 10.30 0.18
CA PHE A 172 18.10 10.30 0.83
C PHE A 172 18.50 8.91 1.34
N SER A 173 17.52 8.07 1.68
CA SER A 173 17.77 6.66 1.93
C SER A 173 18.03 5.95 0.60
N THR A 174 19.24 5.42 0.45
CA THR A 174 19.68 4.76 -0.79
C THR A 174 20.11 3.32 -0.55
N SER A 175 20.02 2.53 -1.61
CA SER A 175 20.46 1.14 -1.64
C SER A 175 21.24 0.85 -2.92
N LYS A 176 22.10 -0.19 -2.88
CA LYS A 176 22.74 -0.76 -4.08
C LYS A 176 21.85 -1.77 -4.80
N MET A 177 20.67 -2.04 -4.27
CA MET A 177 19.72 -3.00 -4.80
C MET A 177 18.33 -2.40 -4.92
N LEU A 178 17.60 -2.80 -5.96
CA LEU A 178 16.15 -2.66 -6.06
C LEU A 178 15.52 -3.69 -5.12
N MET A 179 14.95 -3.23 -4.02
CA MET A 179 14.39 -4.08 -2.97
C MET A 179 13.46 -3.26 -2.07
N THR A 180 12.63 -3.92 -1.27
CA THR A 180 11.87 -3.30 -0.18
C THR A 180 12.79 -2.87 0.97
N ALA A 181 12.22 -2.27 2.02
CA ALA A 181 12.96 -1.82 3.21
C ALA A 181 13.84 -2.92 3.83
N ASN A 182 13.35 -4.16 3.89
CA ASN A 182 14.04 -5.30 4.50
C ASN A 182 14.60 -6.30 3.49
N GLY A 183 14.85 -5.86 2.25
CA GLY A 183 15.58 -6.67 1.27
C GLY A 183 14.74 -7.69 0.49
N ASN A 184 13.41 -7.59 0.52
CA ASN A 184 12.51 -8.42 -0.28
C ASN A 184 12.28 -7.81 -1.68
N GLY A 185 11.56 -8.53 -2.53
CA GLY A 185 11.15 -8.01 -3.84
C GLY A 185 10.05 -6.95 -3.72
N ALA A 186 10.14 -5.88 -4.51
CA ALA A 186 9.22 -4.75 -4.46
C ALA A 186 7.90 -5.04 -5.18
N LEU A 187 6.78 -4.57 -4.64
CA LEU A 187 5.48 -4.65 -5.31
C LEU A 187 5.31 -3.45 -6.25
N GLU A 188 5.72 -3.58 -7.51
CA GLU A 188 5.57 -2.54 -8.51
C GLU A 188 5.11 -3.13 -9.85
N PRO A 189 3.79 -3.18 -10.09
CA PRO A 189 3.25 -3.86 -11.25
C PRO A 189 3.63 -3.18 -12.57
N PHE A 190 3.99 -1.89 -12.60
CA PHE A 190 4.39 -1.21 -13.83
C PHE A 190 5.81 -1.56 -14.28
N LEU A 191 6.69 -1.93 -13.34
CA LEU A 191 8.09 -2.31 -13.61
C LEU A 191 8.33 -3.82 -13.65
N THR A 192 7.29 -4.63 -13.38
CA THR A 192 7.34 -6.10 -13.40
C THR A 192 6.79 -6.64 -14.72
N ASP A 193 7.19 -7.85 -15.11
CA ASP A 193 6.68 -8.57 -16.29
C ASP A 193 5.17 -8.91 -16.21
N LEU A 194 4.61 -9.45 -17.29
CA LEU A 194 3.23 -9.94 -17.33
C LEU A 194 3.10 -11.31 -16.65
N PRO A 195 1.96 -11.61 -15.99
CA PRO A 195 1.79 -12.89 -15.30
C PRO A 195 1.76 -14.01 -16.32
N GLN A 196 2.30 -15.17 -15.96
CA GLN A 196 2.08 -16.36 -16.78
C GLN A 196 0.58 -16.69 -16.79
N ALA A 197 0.05 -17.17 -17.92
CA ALA A 197 -1.39 -17.47 -18.04
C ALA A 197 -1.92 -18.55 -17.06
N SER A 198 -1.00 -19.31 -16.45
CA SER A 198 -1.26 -20.29 -15.40
C SER A 198 -1.31 -19.68 -14.00
N GLU A 199 -0.79 -18.48 -13.78
CA GLU A 199 -0.76 -17.85 -12.47
C GLU A 199 -2.12 -17.21 -12.14
N PRO A 200 -2.61 -17.35 -10.89
CA PRO A 200 -3.82 -16.67 -10.47
C PRO A 200 -3.63 -15.14 -10.48
N SER A 201 -4.62 -14.40 -11.00
CA SER A 201 -4.53 -12.94 -11.13
C SER A 201 -4.46 -12.19 -9.80
N TRP A 202 -4.92 -12.82 -8.72
CA TRP A 202 -4.87 -12.25 -7.36
C TRP A 202 -3.48 -12.38 -6.73
N LYS A 203 -2.62 -13.26 -7.25
CA LYS A 203 -1.34 -13.55 -6.60
C LYS A 203 -0.35 -12.41 -6.88
N PRO A 204 0.20 -11.76 -5.84
CA PRO A 204 1.09 -10.63 -6.03
C PRO A 204 2.40 -11.08 -6.69
N ARG A 205 2.99 -10.18 -7.46
CA ARG A 205 4.27 -10.40 -8.15
C ARG A 205 5.23 -9.29 -7.79
N THR A 206 6.43 -9.71 -7.40
CA THR A 206 7.46 -8.85 -6.85
C THR A 206 8.60 -8.68 -7.83
N LEU A 207 9.17 -7.48 -7.87
CA LEU A 207 10.35 -7.12 -8.63
C LEU A 207 11.59 -7.22 -7.75
N GLY A 208 12.52 -8.10 -8.12
CA GLY A 208 13.76 -8.29 -7.36
C GLY A 208 13.61 -9.19 -6.12
N PRO A 209 14.55 -9.09 -5.16
CA PRO A 209 15.57 -8.05 -5.04
C PRO A 209 16.67 -8.16 -6.11
N PHE A 210 17.14 -7.02 -6.63
CA PHE A 210 18.16 -7.00 -7.69
C PHE A 210 19.28 -5.99 -7.43
N SER A 211 20.54 -6.44 -7.48
CA SER A 211 21.68 -5.55 -7.75
C SER A 211 21.58 -4.94 -9.15
N SER A 212 22.34 -3.88 -9.44
CA SER A 212 22.39 -3.29 -10.79
C SER A 212 22.79 -4.31 -11.88
N SER A 213 23.61 -5.32 -11.54
CA SER A 213 23.97 -6.39 -12.49
C SER A 213 22.82 -7.36 -12.76
N GLN A 214 22.10 -7.78 -11.72
CA GLN A 214 20.94 -8.67 -11.84
C GLN A 214 19.78 -7.97 -12.51
N LEU A 215 19.56 -6.68 -12.21
CA LEU A 215 18.54 -5.88 -12.87
C LEU A 215 18.83 -5.76 -14.36
N ARG A 216 20.10 -5.52 -14.74
CA ARG A 216 20.50 -5.56 -16.16
C ARG A 216 20.21 -6.92 -16.78
N SER A 217 20.53 -8.01 -16.12
CA SER A 217 20.23 -9.36 -16.62
C SER A 217 18.72 -9.63 -16.76
N TYR A 218 17.91 -9.10 -15.85
CA TYR A 218 16.46 -9.20 -15.88
C TYR A 218 15.88 -8.44 -17.07
N LEU A 219 16.40 -7.23 -17.32
CA LEU A 219 15.97 -6.34 -18.39
C LEU A 219 16.63 -6.68 -19.75
N SER A 220 17.75 -7.42 -19.78
CA SER A 220 18.52 -7.75 -20.98
C SER A 220 17.92 -8.84 -21.88
N LYS A 221 16.59 -9.01 -21.83
CA LYS A 221 15.82 -9.27 -23.05
C LYS A 221 15.73 -8.02 -23.96
N ALA A 222 16.17 -6.86 -23.49
CA ALA A 222 16.27 -5.61 -24.24
C ALA A 222 17.66 -4.97 -24.08
N THR A 223 18.23 -4.51 -25.19
CA THR A 223 19.60 -4.02 -25.33
C THR A 223 19.82 -2.55 -24.93
N PHE A 224 18.84 -1.86 -24.33
CA PHE A 224 18.77 -0.39 -24.40
C PHE A 224 18.92 0.39 -23.08
N LEU A 225 19.08 -0.26 -21.92
CA LEU A 225 19.41 0.48 -20.69
C LEU A 225 20.90 0.82 -20.65
N GLU A 226 21.31 1.76 -21.50
CA GLU A 226 22.69 2.27 -21.61
C GLU A 226 23.12 3.10 -20.37
N GLY A 227 22.20 3.35 -19.42
CA GLY A 227 22.48 4.04 -18.16
C GLY A 227 22.93 3.11 -17.04
N HIS A 228 24.04 3.44 -16.38
CA HIS A 228 24.43 2.78 -15.13
C HIS A 228 23.55 3.25 -13.98
N ILE A 229 22.69 2.37 -13.45
CA ILE A 229 21.99 2.62 -12.18
C ILE A 229 22.99 2.37 -11.04
N GLU A 230 23.53 3.43 -10.46
CA GLU A 230 24.54 3.37 -9.40
C GLU A 230 23.95 3.17 -7.99
N SER A 231 22.70 3.62 -7.81
CA SER A 231 21.93 3.50 -6.58
C SER A 231 20.44 3.55 -6.87
N PHE A 232 19.69 3.02 -5.91
CA PHE A 232 18.23 3.02 -5.85
C PHE A 232 17.81 3.87 -4.66
N HIS A 233 16.71 4.59 -4.79
CA HIS A 233 16.22 5.58 -3.82
C HIS A 233 14.89 5.13 -3.25
N PHE A 234 14.73 5.22 -1.93
CA PHE A 234 13.49 4.85 -1.28
C PHE A 234 12.35 5.79 -1.69
N TYR A 235 11.24 5.23 -2.16
CA TYR A 235 10.09 5.97 -2.68
C TYR A 235 8.80 5.18 -2.47
N HIS A 236 7.70 5.89 -2.17
CA HIS A 236 6.39 5.30 -1.87
C HIS A 236 5.74 4.59 -3.08
N ALA A 237 5.98 5.08 -4.30
CA ALA A 237 5.45 4.52 -5.55
C ALA A 237 3.92 4.46 -5.74
N ASP A 238 3.12 5.00 -4.81
CA ASP A 238 1.66 5.10 -4.95
C ASP A 238 1.07 6.33 -4.25
N LEU A 239 1.62 7.50 -4.56
CA LEU A 239 1.16 8.79 -4.02
C LEU A 239 -0.03 9.35 -4.81
N GLY A 240 -1.02 8.49 -5.06
CA GLY A 240 -2.30 8.90 -5.62
C GLY A 240 -3.10 9.77 -4.65
N PRO A 241 -4.09 10.54 -5.12
CA PRO A 241 -4.84 11.47 -4.28
C PRO A 241 -5.74 10.74 -3.26
N SER A 242 -6.01 9.45 -3.44
CA SER A 242 -6.71 8.62 -2.44
C SER A 242 -5.82 8.22 -1.25
N ASN A 243 -4.50 8.33 -1.38
CA ASN A 243 -3.54 7.84 -0.39
C ASN A 243 -2.93 8.98 0.46
N ILE A 244 -3.40 10.21 0.26
CA ILE A 244 -2.98 11.40 1.00
C ILE A 244 -4.17 11.88 1.81
N ILE A 245 -4.05 11.84 3.14
CA ILE A 245 -5.08 12.32 4.06
C ILE A 245 -4.76 13.77 4.43
N VAL A 246 -5.75 14.63 4.29
CA VAL A 246 -5.67 16.05 4.60
C VAL A 246 -6.83 16.48 5.50
N THR A 247 -6.61 17.55 6.26
CA THR A 247 -7.68 18.32 6.89
C THR A 247 -8.50 19.06 5.83
N GLU A 248 -9.65 19.61 6.21
CA GLU A 248 -10.51 20.39 5.29
C GLU A 248 -9.79 21.61 4.70
N ASP A 249 -8.86 22.21 5.45
CA ASP A 249 -8.03 23.34 4.97
C ASP A 249 -6.80 22.88 4.15
N GLY A 250 -6.65 21.59 3.88
CA GLY A 250 -5.60 21.02 3.03
C GLY A 250 -4.25 20.78 3.73
N SER A 251 -4.21 20.76 5.06
CA SER A 251 -2.99 20.38 5.80
C SER A 251 -2.83 18.87 5.77
N ILE A 252 -1.62 18.36 5.46
CA ILE A 252 -1.39 16.91 5.36
C ILE A 252 -1.41 16.29 6.76
N VAL A 253 -2.33 15.35 6.95
CA VAL A 253 -2.51 14.57 8.18
C VAL A 253 -1.68 13.29 8.14
N GLY A 254 -1.59 12.64 6.97
CA GLY A 254 -0.82 11.42 6.81
C GLY A 254 -0.87 10.82 5.41
N ILE A 255 0.05 9.91 5.15
CA ILE A 255 0.13 9.13 3.92
C ILE A 255 -0.14 7.66 4.24
N ILE A 256 -0.98 7.02 3.43
CA ILE A 256 -1.40 5.62 3.60
C ILE A 256 -1.01 4.78 2.39
N ASP A 257 -1.15 3.46 2.52
CA ASP A 257 -0.87 2.46 1.47
C ASP A 257 0.60 2.33 1.08
N TRP A 258 1.45 2.04 2.07
CA TRP A 258 2.90 1.97 1.93
C TRP A 258 3.41 0.66 1.32
N GLU A 259 2.54 -0.25 0.87
CA GLU A 259 2.92 -1.59 0.41
C GLU A 259 3.89 -1.61 -0.78
N SER A 260 3.79 -0.57 -1.63
CA SER A 260 4.59 -0.43 -2.85
C SER A 260 5.90 0.32 -2.57
N ALA A 261 6.14 0.76 -1.34
CA ALA A 261 7.34 1.55 -1.05
C ALA A 261 8.59 0.66 -1.03
N ALA A 262 9.59 1.07 -1.79
CA ALA A 262 10.84 0.33 -1.99
C ALA A 262 11.94 1.24 -2.55
N PHE A 263 13.14 0.69 -2.72
CA PHE A 263 14.26 1.36 -3.38
C PHE A 263 14.13 1.22 -4.90
N TYR A 264 13.87 2.34 -5.60
CA TYR A 264 13.65 2.38 -7.04
C TYR A 264 14.73 3.17 -7.79
N PRO A 265 14.90 2.94 -9.11
CA PRO A 265 15.72 3.82 -9.94
C PRO A 265 15.21 5.25 -9.88
N LYS A 266 16.12 6.24 -9.84
CA LYS A 266 15.77 7.66 -9.66
C LYS A 266 14.69 8.17 -10.63
N PHE A 267 14.71 7.74 -11.89
CA PHE A 267 13.74 8.19 -12.89
C PHE A 267 12.29 7.80 -12.53
N TRP A 268 12.10 6.71 -11.77
CA TRP A 268 10.78 6.20 -11.45
C TRP A 268 9.99 7.18 -10.58
N LEU A 269 10.67 7.91 -9.70
CA LEU A 269 10.06 8.89 -8.79
C LEU A 269 9.29 9.97 -9.57
N GLY A 270 9.92 10.58 -10.57
CA GLY A 270 9.28 11.58 -11.42
C GLY A 270 8.32 11.01 -12.46
N THR A 271 8.52 9.74 -12.86
CA THR A 271 7.77 9.13 -13.97
C THR A 271 6.46 8.50 -13.53
N LYS A 272 6.44 7.83 -12.36
CA LYS A 272 5.26 7.11 -11.84
C LYS A 272 3.96 7.94 -11.89
N PRO A 273 3.92 9.22 -11.45
CA PRO A 273 2.69 10.01 -11.46
C PRO A 273 2.06 10.16 -12.85
N LEU A 274 2.87 10.14 -13.91
CA LEU A 274 2.42 10.33 -15.30
C LEU A 274 1.99 9.02 -15.97
N VAL A 275 2.30 7.89 -15.35
CA VAL A 275 2.05 6.54 -15.90
C VAL A 275 0.82 5.90 -15.26
N SER A 276 0.68 5.99 -13.94
CA SER A 276 -0.34 5.25 -13.20
C SER A 276 -1.66 6.01 -13.13
N ALA A 277 -2.75 5.35 -13.51
CA ALA A 277 -4.11 5.88 -13.33
C ALA A 277 -4.50 6.06 -11.84
N GLY A 278 -3.77 5.43 -10.90
CA GLY A 278 -3.96 5.67 -9.46
C GLY A 278 -3.66 7.10 -9.03
N PHE A 279 -2.98 7.89 -9.86
CA PHE A 279 -2.74 9.31 -9.62
C PHE A 279 -3.84 10.20 -10.18
N PHE A 280 -4.89 9.62 -10.78
CA PHE A 280 -5.99 10.39 -11.33
C PHE A 280 -6.99 10.76 -10.25
N LEU A 281 -7.48 11.99 -10.34
CA LEU A 281 -8.62 12.47 -9.56
C LEU A 281 -9.91 11.92 -10.16
N ARG A 282 -10.92 11.71 -9.32
CA ARG A 282 -12.26 11.26 -9.77
C ARG A 282 -13.05 12.37 -10.48
N GLY A 283 -12.78 13.63 -10.18
CA GLY A 283 -13.47 14.80 -10.72
C GLY A 283 -13.13 15.13 -12.19
N ALA A 284 -13.54 16.31 -12.63
CA ALA A 284 -13.36 16.76 -14.02
C ALA A 284 -11.87 16.87 -14.43
N GLU A 285 -11.02 17.31 -13.50
CA GLU A 285 -9.59 17.53 -13.73
C GLU A 285 -8.75 16.26 -13.49
N LYS A 286 -9.10 15.15 -14.17
CA LYS A 286 -8.56 13.81 -13.90
C LYS A 286 -7.04 13.74 -13.71
N ARG A 287 -6.24 14.53 -14.44
CA ARG A 287 -4.78 14.48 -14.39
C ARG A 287 -4.13 15.64 -13.62
N ALA A 288 -4.90 16.52 -12.99
CA ALA A 288 -4.34 17.70 -12.35
C ALA A 288 -3.35 17.35 -11.24
N TRP A 289 -3.70 16.42 -10.35
CA TRP A 289 -2.77 15.94 -9.31
C TRP A 289 -1.50 15.33 -9.90
N ALA A 290 -1.64 14.41 -10.86
CA ALA A 290 -0.51 13.77 -11.54
C ALA A 290 0.47 14.79 -12.14
N ALA A 291 -0.04 15.78 -12.87
CA ALA A 291 0.78 16.82 -13.50
C ALA A 291 1.45 17.74 -12.47
N LEU A 292 0.71 18.14 -11.44
CA LEU A 292 1.17 19.06 -10.41
C LEU A 292 2.23 18.41 -9.51
N LEU A 293 2.04 17.15 -9.12
CA LEU A 293 3.05 16.38 -8.38
C LEU A 293 4.30 16.10 -9.24
N ALA A 294 4.15 15.72 -10.52
CA ALA A 294 5.31 15.51 -11.40
C ALA A 294 6.15 16.80 -11.56
N SER A 295 5.50 17.95 -11.70
CA SER A 295 6.19 19.25 -11.74
C SER A 295 6.91 19.58 -10.43
N ALA A 296 6.31 19.28 -9.28
CA ALA A 296 6.95 19.48 -7.98
C ALA A 296 8.15 18.54 -7.77
N LEU A 297 8.02 17.28 -8.16
CA LEU A 297 9.12 16.30 -8.11
C LEU A 297 10.29 16.69 -9.02
N GLU A 298 10.01 17.25 -10.19
CA GLU A 298 11.05 17.77 -11.08
C GLU A 298 11.83 18.92 -10.43
N ARG A 299 11.15 19.83 -9.71
CA ARG A 299 11.83 20.89 -8.91
C ARG A 299 12.72 20.33 -7.81
N GLU A 300 12.35 19.18 -7.22
CA GLU A 300 13.17 18.46 -6.24
C GLU A 300 14.25 17.56 -6.88
N GLY A 301 14.43 17.63 -8.20
CA GLY A 301 15.49 16.94 -8.94
C GLY A 301 15.14 15.54 -9.43
N PHE A 302 13.85 15.18 -9.47
CA PHE A 302 13.32 13.92 -9.99
C PHE A 302 12.58 14.16 -11.31
N SER A 303 13.32 14.44 -12.38
CA SER A 303 12.71 14.62 -13.71
C SER A 303 12.06 13.33 -14.21
N PRO A 304 10.86 13.40 -14.82
CA PRO A 304 10.25 12.26 -15.50
C PRO A 304 11.07 11.80 -16.71
N ASP A 305 11.05 10.50 -17.00
CA ASP A 305 11.75 9.90 -18.14
C ASP A 305 10.85 8.82 -18.77
N MET A 306 9.89 9.28 -19.59
CA MET A 306 8.95 8.41 -20.29
C MET A 306 9.62 7.49 -21.30
N SER A 307 10.72 7.92 -21.93
CA SER A 307 11.46 7.10 -22.88
C SER A 307 12.13 5.91 -22.18
N LYS A 308 12.71 6.12 -20.99
CA LYS A 308 13.26 5.03 -20.16
C LYS A 308 12.15 4.11 -19.66
N PHE A 309 10.99 4.63 -19.28
CA PHE A 309 9.85 3.80 -18.91
C PHE A 309 9.35 2.93 -20.08
N GLN A 310 9.17 3.49 -21.28
CA GLN A 310 8.78 2.73 -22.47
C GLN A 310 9.81 1.64 -22.82
N ALA A 311 11.10 1.94 -22.67
CA ALA A 311 12.16 0.94 -22.84
C ALA A 311 12.07 -0.17 -21.78
N TRP A 312 11.74 0.19 -20.53
CA TRP A 312 11.52 -0.78 -19.45
C TRP A 312 10.31 -1.66 -19.72
N GLU A 313 9.16 -1.10 -20.09
CA GLU A 313 7.94 -1.85 -20.44
C GLU A 313 8.24 -2.89 -21.53
N LYS A 314 8.89 -2.45 -22.61
CA LYS A 314 9.30 -3.35 -23.70
C LYS A 314 10.22 -4.47 -23.21
N ALA A 315 11.13 -4.18 -22.28
CA ALA A 315 12.07 -5.15 -21.73
C ALA A 315 11.36 -6.24 -20.89
N VAL A 316 10.28 -5.88 -20.20
CA VAL A 316 9.48 -6.80 -19.39
C VAL A 316 8.29 -7.41 -20.16
N GLY A 317 8.21 -7.18 -21.47
CA GLY A 317 7.23 -7.79 -22.36
C GLY A 317 5.85 -7.14 -22.35
N LYS A 318 5.79 -5.82 -22.12
CA LYS A 318 4.58 -5.00 -22.19
C LYS A 318 4.60 -4.04 -23.37
#